data_AF-A0A256YRG8-F1
#
_entry.id   AF-A0A256YRG8-F1
#
_cell.length_a   1.000
_cell.length_b   1.000
_cell.length_c   1.000
_cell.angle_alpha   90.00
_cell.angle_beta   90.00
_cell.angle_gamma   90.00
#
_symmetry.space_group_name_H-M   'P 1'
#
loop_
_entity.id
_entity.type
_entity.pdbx_description
1 polymer ?
#
loop_
_entity_poly.entity_id
_entity_poly.type
_entity_poly.pdbx_seq_one_letter_code
_entity_poly.pdbx_strand_id
1 'polypeptide(L)'
;MRKLSNYKGQFFILSAVVIIGAMYLISKQIIPLRMIDISQIALDDEIFVFNNIYKKSIEVVKKSKDCNDLSWNLEEFKNFVEDYGVSKGMKIVLNYNILVCNSVQRNVSFELYLNSSRYKLYSQYFG
;
A
#
# COMPACT_ATOMS: atom_id res chain seq x y z
N MET A 1 19.93 -9.78 70.31
CA MET A 1 20.68 -9.04 69.27
C MET A 1 20.07 -9.31 67.90
N ARG A 2 19.51 -8.23 67.32
CA ARG A 2 19.06 -7.89 65.96
C ARG A 2 18.98 -8.96 64.83
N LYS A 3 17.76 -9.08 64.30
CA LYS A 3 17.34 -9.64 62.99
C LYS A 3 18.27 -9.21 61.84
N LEU A 4 19.11 -10.12 61.33
CA LEU A 4 19.92 -9.91 60.11
C LEU A 4 19.56 -10.86 58.95
N SER A 5 18.67 -11.84 59.15
CA SER A 5 18.40 -12.88 58.13
C SER A 5 17.30 -12.50 57.12
N ASN A 6 16.30 -11.69 57.50
CA ASN A 6 15.15 -11.38 56.64
C ASN A 6 15.43 -10.43 55.47
N TYR A 7 16.55 -9.71 55.48
CA TYR A 7 16.84 -8.68 54.47
C TYR A 7 17.32 -9.25 53.13
N LYS A 8 17.92 -10.45 53.11
CA LYS A 8 18.46 -11.06 51.88
C LYS A 8 17.36 -11.51 50.92
N GLY A 9 16.30 -12.13 51.45
CA GLY A 9 15.14 -12.55 50.65
C GLY A 9 14.33 -11.36 50.13
N GLN A 10 14.19 -10.30 50.92
CA GLN A 10 13.50 -9.08 50.51
C GLN A 10 14.22 -8.37 49.35
N PHE A 11 15.56 -8.33 49.37
CA PHE A 11 16.34 -7.74 48.28
C PHE A 11 16.22 -8.56 46.98
N PHE A 12 16.15 -9.89 47.09
CA PHE A 12 15.98 -10.78 45.93
C PHE A 12 14.60 -10.63 45.27
N ILE A 13 13.54 -10.48 46.06
CA ILE A 13 12.20 -10.23 45.54
C ILE A 13 12.14 -8.84 44.90
N LEU A 14 12.76 -7.85 45.52
CA LEU A 14 12.80 -6.48 44.99
C LEU A 14 13.54 -6.42 43.64
N SER A 15 14.68 -7.10 43.51
CA SER A 15 15.43 -7.14 42.25
C SER A 15 14.65 -7.88 41.15
N ALA A 16 13.97 -8.98 41.47
CA ALA A 16 13.13 -9.70 40.51
C ALA A 16 11.99 -8.83 39.97
N VAL A 17 11.29 -8.09 40.84
CA VAL A 17 10.21 -7.18 40.44
C VAL A 17 10.73 -6.05 39.55
N VAL A 18 11.90 -5.49 39.86
CA VAL A 18 12.52 -4.43 39.06
C VAL A 18 12.93 -4.95 37.68
N ILE A 19 13.50 -6.16 37.59
CA ILE A 19 13.89 -6.77 36.32
C ILE A 19 12.66 -7.04 35.44
N ILE A 20 11.60 -7.63 36.02
CA ILE A 20 10.35 -7.91 35.30
C ILE A 20 9.70 -6.58 34.85
N GLY A 21 9.70 -5.56 35.71
CA GLY A 21 9.20 -4.22 35.37
C GLY A 21 9.97 -3.55 34.24
N ALA A 22 11.31 -3.65 34.27
CA ALA A 22 12.16 -3.14 33.20
C ALA A 22 11.91 -3.87 31.87
N MET A 23 11.80 -5.20 31.90
CA MET A 23 11.46 -6.01 30.72
C MET A 23 10.08 -5.66 30.16
N TYR A 24 9.08 -5.40 31.02
CA TYR A 24 7.74 -4.99 30.59
C TYR A 24 7.76 -3.61 29.91
N LEU A 25 8.51 -2.64 30.46
CA LEU A 25 8.65 -1.31 29.86
C LEU A 25 9.39 -1.36 28.52
N ILE A 26 10.43 -2.17 28.42
CA ILE A 26 11.17 -2.42 27.18
C ILE A 26 10.25 -3.11 26.16
N SER A 27 9.49 -4.13 26.56
CA SER A 27 8.54 -4.82 25.67
C SER A 27 7.47 -3.87 25.13
N LYS A 28 6.96 -2.95 25.96
CA LYS A 28 6.00 -1.93 25.54
C LYS A 28 6.60 -0.92 24.55
N GLN A 29 7.90 -0.64 24.62
CA GLN A 29 8.59 0.24 23.68
C GLN A 29 9.04 -0.47 22.40
N ILE A 30 9.30 -1.78 22.45
CA ILE A 30 9.76 -2.61 21.32
C ILE A 30 8.62 -3.14 20.45
N ILE A 31 7.36 -3.04 20.86
CA ILE A 31 6.22 -3.27 19.95
C ILE A 31 5.99 -1.96 19.20
N PRO A 32 6.55 -1.74 17.99
CA PRO A 32 6.13 -0.62 17.18
C PRO A 32 4.65 -0.84 16.85
N LEU A 33 3.80 0.05 17.35
CA LEU A 33 2.39 0.20 16.98
C LEU A 33 2.16 0.54 15.48
N ARG A 34 3.17 0.36 14.61
CA ARG A 34 3.20 0.92 13.25
C ARG A 34 4.00 0.12 12.23
N MET A 35 4.04 -1.21 12.34
CA MET A 35 3.89 -1.96 11.09
C MET A 35 2.42 -1.78 10.71
N ILE A 36 2.10 -0.64 10.08
CA ILE A 36 0.86 -0.47 9.31
C ILE A 36 0.76 -1.74 8.45
N ASP A 37 -0.44 -2.28 8.28
CA ASP A 37 -0.76 -3.52 7.57
C ASP A 37 -0.41 -3.49 6.05
N ILE A 38 0.76 -2.99 5.66
CA ILE A 38 1.30 -3.05 4.30
C ILE A 38 1.52 -4.50 3.86
N SER A 39 1.73 -5.44 4.78
CA SER A 39 1.77 -6.87 4.46
C SER A 39 0.39 -7.42 4.13
N GLN A 40 -0.67 -7.07 4.86
CA GLN A 40 -2.04 -7.50 4.50
C GLN A 40 -2.50 -6.91 3.16
N ILE A 41 -2.12 -5.66 2.85
CA ILE A 41 -2.41 -5.05 1.54
C ILE A 41 -1.66 -5.77 0.39
N ALA A 42 -0.49 -6.36 0.68
CA ALA A 42 0.25 -7.19 -0.29
C ALA A 42 -0.28 -8.63 -0.39
N LEU A 43 -1.08 -9.09 0.57
CA LEU A 43 -1.73 -10.40 0.54
C LEU A 43 -3.05 -10.38 -0.25
N ASP A 44 -3.63 -9.20 -0.49
CA ASP A 44 -4.85 -9.06 -1.28
C ASP A 44 -4.50 -8.72 -2.74
N ASP A 45 -4.45 -9.77 -3.56
CA ASP A 45 -4.09 -9.71 -4.99
C ASP A 45 -4.88 -8.62 -5.74
N GLU A 46 -6.15 -8.40 -5.41
CA GLU A 46 -7.00 -7.40 -6.07
C GLU A 46 -6.55 -5.97 -5.79
N ILE A 47 -6.19 -5.65 -4.54
CA ILE A 47 -5.69 -4.32 -4.14
C ILE A 47 -4.29 -4.10 -4.71
N PHE A 48 -3.44 -5.13 -4.71
CA PHE A 48 -2.12 -5.07 -5.31
C PHE A 48 -2.19 -4.81 -6.82
N VAL A 49 -3.03 -5.57 -7.53
CA VAL A 49 -3.28 -5.39 -8.97
C VAL A 49 -3.81 -3.98 -9.24
N PHE A 50 -4.81 -3.51 -8.50
CA PHE A 50 -5.37 -2.16 -8.66
C PHE A 50 -4.29 -1.08 -8.55
N ASN A 51 -3.48 -1.13 -7.49
CA ASN A 51 -2.41 -0.18 -7.27
C ASN A 51 -1.31 -0.26 -8.33
N ASN A 52 -1.04 -1.47 -8.84
CA ASN A 52 -0.07 -1.67 -9.90
C ASN A 52 -0.57 -1.08 -11.23
N ILE A 53 -1.83 -1.31 -11.59
CA ILE A 53 -2.47 -0.71 -12.77
C ILE A 53 -2.40 0.82 -12.70
N TYR A 54 -2.74 1.39 -11.54
CA TYR A 54 -2.66 2.83 -11.32
C TYR A 54 -1.23 3.38 -11.48
N LYS A 55 -0.22 2.68 -10.96
CA LYS A 55 1.18 3.11 -11.14
C LYS A 55 1.63 2.97 -12.60
N LYS A 56 1.21 1.90 -13.27
CA LYS A 56 1.56 1.61 -14.66
C LYS A 56 0.90 2.59 -15.63
N SER A 57 -0.33 3.05 -15.40
CA SER A 57 -0.96 4.07 -16.25
C SER A 57 -0.14 5.37 -16.26
N ILE A 58 0.34 5.82 -15.10
CA ILE A 58 1.23 6.98 -14.98
C ILE A 58 2.56 6.73 -15.72
N GLU A 59 3.09 5.51 -15.66
CA GLU A 59 4.33 5.14 -16.35
C GLU A 59 4.16 5.14 -17.87
N VAL A 60 3.00 4.71 -18.39
CA VAL A 60 2.67 4.77 -19.83
C VAL A 60 2.70 6.20 -20.34
N VAL A 61 2.15 7.16 -19.59
CA VAL A 61 2.22 8.59 -19.96
C VAL A 61 3.66 9.07 -20.06
N LYS A 62 4.50 8.69 -19.10
CA LYS A 62 5.90 9.10 -19.04
C LYS A 62 6.77 8.47 -20.12
N LYS A 63 6.46 7.24 -20.53
CA LYS A 63 7.25 6.48 -21.52
C LYS A 63 6.89 6.79 -22.97
N SER A 64 5.67 7.24 -23.22
CA SER A 64 5.21 7.57 -24.57
C SER A 64 6.07 8.69 -25.16
N LYS A 65 6.47 8.57 -26.43
CA LYS A 65 7.40 9.54 -27.04
C LYS A 65 6.69 10.75 -27.63
N ASP A 66 5.53 10.52 -28.24
CA ASP A 66 4.74 11.52 -28.95
C ASP A 66 3.25 11.36 -28.61
N CYS A 67 2.40 12.29 -29.04
CA CYS A 67 0.96 12.25 -28.75
C CYS A 67 0.23 11.07 -29.40
N ASN A 68 0.64 10.68 -30.61
CA ASN A 68 0.08 9.51 -31.28
C ASN A 68 0.45 8.23 -30.54
N ASP A 69 1.71 8.14 -30.12
CA ASP A 69 2.24 7.03 -29.33
C ASP A 69 1.54 6.96 -27.95
N LEU A 70 1.32 8.11 -27.31
CA LEU A 70 0.56 8.21 -26.06
C LEU A 70 -0.86 7.70 -26.21
N SER A 71 -1.58 8.16 -27.24
CA SER A 71 -2.95 7.72 -27.46
C SER A 71 -3.03 6.22 -27.74
N TRP A 72 -2.09 5.69 -28.53
CA TRP A 72 -2.05 4.27 -28.85
C TRP A 72 -1.70 3.41 -27.63
N ASN A 73 -0.66 3.78 -26.88
CA ASN A 73 -0.24 3.06 -25.68
C ASN A 73 -1.31 3.09 -24.58
N LEU A 74 -2.04 4.21 -24.42
CA LEU A 74 -3.12 4.30 -23.43
C LEU A 74 -4.32 3.44 -23.81
N GLU A 75 -4.68 3.40 -25.09
CA GLU A 75 -5.77 2.54 -25.58
C GLU A 75 -5.40 1.06 -25.47
N GLU A 76 -4.19 0.68 -25.87
CA GLU A 76 -3.69 -0.70 -25.72
C GLU A 76 -3.64 -1.10 -24.24
N PHE A 77 -3.11 -0.23 -23.38
CA PHE A 77 -3.06 -0.48 -21.95
C PHE A 77 -4.46 -0.62 -21.33
N LYS A 78 -5.41 0.21 -21.73
CA LYS A 78 -6.81 0.09 -21.32
C LYS A 78 -7.38 -1.27 -21.70
N ASN A 79 -7.28 -1.66 -22.96
CA ASN A 79 -7.79 -2.95 -23.44
C ASN A 79 -7.15 -4.12 -22.68
N PHE A 80 -5.84 -4.09 -22.49
CA PHE A 80 -5.12 -5.09 -21.70
C PHE A 80 -5.65 -5.19 -20.25
N VAL A 81 -5.87 -4.06 -19.58
CA VAL A 81 -6.35 -4.02 -18.20
C VAL A 81 -7.78 -4.55 -18.09
N GLU A 82 -8.66 -4.16 -19.02
CA GLU A 82 -10.05 -4.61 -19.05
C GLU A 82 -10.13 -6.13 -19.32
N ASP A 83 -9.38 -6.63 -20.32
CA ASP A 83 -9.28 -8.06 -20.63
C ASP A 83 -8.70 -8.86 -19.47
N TYR A 84 -7.65 -8.34 -18.83
CA TYR A 84 -7.08 -8.94 -17.63
C TYR A 84 -8.12 -9.03 -16.51
N GLY A 85 -8.88 -7.96 -16.27
CA GLY A 85 -9.97 -7.95 -15.30
C GLY A 85 -10.98 -9.06 -15.56
N VAL A 86 -11.49 -9.15 -16.79
CA VAL A 86 -12.45 -10.18 -17.21
C VAL A 86 -11.89 -11.57 -16.99
N SER A 87 -10.63 -11.82 -17.36
CA SER A 87 -9.95 -13.12 -17.18
C SER A 87 -9.84 -13.56 -15.72
N LYS A 88 -9.86 -12.60 -14.79
CA LYS A 88 -9.78 -12.84 -13.34
C LYS A 88 -11.14 -12.78 -12.65
N GLY A 89 -12.24 -12.62 -13.40
CA GLY A 89 -13.58 -12.49 -12.83
C GLY A 89 -13.82 -11.16 -12.12
N MET A 90 -13.05 -10.12 -12.47
CA MET A 90 -13.17 -8.77 -11.94
C MET A 90 -13.63 -7.81 -13.05
N LYS A 91 -14.40 -6.78 -12.71
CA LYS A 91 -14.69 -5.69 -13.65
C LYS A 91 -13.76 -4.53 -13.36
N ILE A 92 -12.75 -4.35 -14.19
CA ILE A 92 -11.85 -3.19 -14.16
C ILE A 92 -12.26 -2.26 -15.31
N VAL A 93 -12.36 -0.97 -15.04
CA VAL A 93 -12.66 0.07 -16.03
C VAL A 93 -11.60 1.15 -15.90
N LEU A 94 -10.87 1.41 -16.97
CA LEU A 94 -9.88 2.48 -17.05
C LEU A 94 -10.37 3.50 -18.07
N ASN A 95 -10.88 4.64 -17.58
CA ASN A 95 -11.17 5.78 -18.41
C ASN A 95 -9.99 6.75 -18.38
N TYR A 96 -9.68 7.33 -19.53
CA TYR A 96 -8.66 8.35 -19.63
C TYR A 96 -9.14 9.48 -20.54
N ASN A 97 -8.64 10.68 -20.28
CA ASN A 97 -8.87 11.83 -21.12
C ASN A 97 -7.56 12.62 -21.27
N ILE A 98 -7.16 12.87 -22.51
CA ILE A 98 -5.95 13.63 -22.82
C ILE A 98 -6.36 15.11 -22.92
N LEU A 99 -6.06 15.88 -21.88
CA LEU A 99 -6.44 17.30 -21.80
C LEU A 99 -5.54 18.17 -22.67
N VAL A 100 -4.23 17.94 -22.57
CA VAL A 100 -3.21 18.68 -23.31
C VAL A 100 -2.18 17.68 -23.79
N CYS A 101 -1.88 17.68 -25.08
CA CYS A 101 -0.76 16.93 -25.61
C CYS A 101 0.01 17.77 -26.64
N ASN A 102 1.20 18.20 -26.26
CA ASN A 102 2.13 18.90 -27.12
C ASN A 102 3.58 18.49 -26.79
N SER A 103 4.56 19.04 -27.51
CA SER A 103 5.97 18.67 -27.38
C SER A 103 6.59 19.01 -26.01
N VAL A 104 5.91 19.86 -25.23
CA VAL A 104 6.42 20.43 -23.97
C VAL A 104 5.65 19.92 -22.75
N GLN A 105 4.35 19.67 -22.91
CA GLN A 105 3.44 19.33 -21.83
C GLN A 105 2.46 18.24 -22.26
N ARG A 106 2.24 17.28 -21.35
CA ARG A 106 1.27 16.20 -21.53
C ARG A 106 0.48 16.09 -20.24
N ASN A 107 -0.78 16.52 -20.30
CA ASN A 107 -1.71 16.39 -19.20
C ASN A 107 -2.77 15.35 -19.58
N VAL A 108 -2.88 14.31 -18.76
CA VAL A 108 -3.86 13.24 -18.90
C VAL A 108 -4.58 13.06 -17.56
N SER A 109 -5.90 12.98 -17.61
CA SER A 109 -6.69 12.57 -16.45
C SER A 109 -7.06 11.10 -16.57
N PHE A 110 -6.91 10.33 -15.50
CA PHE A 110 -7.33 8.93 -15.41
C PHE A 110 -8.42 8.74 -14.37
N GLU A 111 -9.36 7.86 -14.67
CA GLU A 111 -10.30 7.32 -13.72
C GLU A 111 -10.20 5.80 -13.78
N LEU A 112 -9.82 5.19 -12.66
CA LEU A 112 -9.70 3.75 -12.52
C LEU A 112 -10.75 3.25 -11.54
N TYR A 113 -11.56 2.31 -11.99
CA TYR A 113 -12.58 1.66 -11.20
C TYR A 113 -12.37 0.14 -11.22
N LEU A 114 -12.41 -0.48 -10.04
CA LEU A 114 -12.41 -1.94 -9.90
C LEU A 114 -13.62 -2.36 -9.08
N ASN A 115 -14.33 -3.34 -9.60
CA ASN A 115 -15.48 -3.96 -8.94
C ASN A 115 -15.33 -5.49 -8.99
N SER A 116 -15.21 -6.09 -7.82
CA SER A 116 -15.19 -7.54 -7.60
C SER A 116 -16.26 -7.92 -6.57
N SER A 117 -16.36 -9.22 -6.28
CA SER A 117 -17.22 -9.71 -5.18
C SER A 117 -16.75 -9.25 -3.80
N ARG A 118 -15.46 -8.89 -3.65
CA ARG A 118 -14.84 -8.54 -2.35
C ARG A 118 -14.67 -7.03 -2.20
N TYR A 119 -14.29 -6.35 -3.28
CA TYR A 119 -13.84 -4.96 -3.23
C TYR A 119 -14.47 -4.09 -4.32
N LYS A 120 -14.67 -2.82 -3.95
CA LYS A 120 -15.02 -1.73 -4.86
C LYS A 120 -14.03 -0.61 -4.66
N LEU A 121 -13.10 -0.46 -5.60
CA LEU A 121 -12.01 0.51 -5.53
C LEU A 121 -12.17 1.57 -6.60
N TYR A 122 -11.81 2.80 -6.25
CA TYR A 122 -11.89 3.94 -7.13
C TYR A 122 -10.66 4.83 -6.95
N SER A 123 -10.12 5.32 -8.06
CA SER A 123 -9.00 6.25 -8.06
C SER A 123 -9.10 7.22 -9.23
N GLN A 124 -8.73 8.47 -8.98
CA GLN A 124 -8.60 9.51 -9.99
C GLN A 124 -7.18 10.06 -9.97
N TYR A 125 -6.64 10.31 -11.15
CA TYR A 125 -5.37 11.00 -11.33
C TYR A 125 -5.54 12.17 -12.29
N PHE A 126 -4.88 13.28 -11.97
CA PHE A 126 -4.74 14.43 -12.84
C PHE A 126 -3.26 14.81 -12.85
N GLY A 127 -2.63 14.81 -14.02
CA GLY A 127 -1.22 15.18 -14.15
C GLY A 127 -0.75 15.20 -15.57
#